data_AF-A0A2V5MGA4-F1
#
_entry.id   AF-A0A2V5MGA4-F1
#
_cell.length_a   1.000
_cell.length_b   1.000
_cell.length_c   1.000
_cell.angle_alpha   90.00
_cell.angle_beta   90.00
_cell.angle_gamma   90.00
#
_symmetry.space_group_name_H-M   'P 1'
#
loop_
_entity.id
_entity.type
_entity.pdbx_description
1 polymer ?
#
loop_
_entity_poly.entity_id
_entity_poly.type
_entity_poly.pdbx_seq_one_letter_code
_entity_poly.pdbx_strand_id
1 'polypeptide(L)' 'MLEFGDRLSRDEFERRYERMPHLKKAELIEGIVYMPSPVRVKKHAIPHIHLATWLGTYVAETPGVQCADNST' A
#
# COMPACT_ATOMS: atom_id res chain seq x y z
N MET A 1 -3.09 -14.52 -14.56
CA MET A 1 -3.23 -13.63 -13.41
C MET A 1 -1.83 -13.29 -12.91
N LEU A 2 -1.63 -12.11 -12.35
CA LEU A 2 -0.42 -11.76 -11.60
C LEU A 2 -0.68 -12.06 -10.14
N GLU A 3 0.27 -12.75 -9.50
CA GLU A 3 0.24 -12.97 -8.05
C GLU A 3 1.43 -12.26 -7.39
N PHE A 4 1.23 -11.80 -6.15
CA PHE A 4 2.30 -11.22 -5.36
C PHE A 4 3.43 -12.25 -5.15
N GLY A 5 4.66 -11.88 -5.48
CA GLY A 5 5.83 -12.75 -5.35
C GLY A 5 6.11 -13.62 -6.57
N ASP A 6 5.28 -13.58 -7.63
CA ASP A 6 5.58 -14.24 -8.89
C ASP A 6 6.94 -13.78 -9.44
N ARG A 7 7.71 -14.72 -9.97
CA ARG A 7 8.94 -14.41 -10.72
C ARG A 7 8.66 -14.44 -12.22
N LEU A 8 8.73 -13.28 -12.87
CA LEU A 8 8.37 -13.12 -14.28
C LEU A 8 9.43 -12.33 -15.04
N SER A 9 9.59 -12.65 -16.32
CA SER A 9 10.24 -11.74 -17.25
C SER A 9 9.36 -10.50 -17.48
N ARG A 10 9.97 -9.42 -17.99
CA ARG A 10 9.26 -8.17 -18.35
C ARG A 10 8.09 -8.44 -19.30
N ASP A 11 8.33 -9.16 -20.38
CA ASP A 11 7.31 -9.41 -21.41
C ASP A 11 6.13 -10.23 -20.88
N GLU A 12 6.39 -11.18 -19.97
CA GLU A 12 5.34 -11.96 -19.31
C GLU A 12 4.53 -11.12 -18.34
N PHE A 13 5.19 -10.24 -17.60
CA PHE A 13 4.52 -9.29 -16.70
C PHE A 13 3.60 -8.36 -17.49
N GLU A 14 4.09 -7.73 -18.55
CA GLU A 14 3.34 -6.78 -19.38
C GLU A 14 2.09 -7.43 -20.00
N ARG A 15 2.24 -8.59 -20.66
CA ARG A 15 1.09 -9.32 -21.23
C ARG A 15 0.05 -9.71 -20.19
N ARG A 16 0.46 -10.06 -18.97
CA ARG A 16 -0.48 -10.43 -17.89
C ARG A 16 -1.13 -9.19 -17.28
N TYR A 17 -0.39 -8.09 -17.15
CA TYR A 17 -0.86 -6.83 -16.60
C TYR A 17 -1.94 -6.20 -17.50
N GLU A 18 -1.74 -6.16 -18.81
CA GLU A 18 -2.71 -5.63 -19.79
C GLU A 18 -4.07 -6.36 -19.74
N ARG A 19 -4.06 -7.64 -19.35
CA ARG A 19 -5.27 -8.46 -19.23
C ARG A 19 -6.01 -8.27 -17.90
N MET A 20 -5.52 -7.41 -17.00
CA MET A 20 -6.10 -7.17 -15.67
C MET A 20 -6.56 -5.71 -15.52
N PRO A 21 -7.60 -5.26 -16.26
CA PRO A 21 -8.02 -3.86 -16.31
C PRO A 21 -8.52 -3.29 -14.96
N HIS A 22 -8.87 -4.15 -14.01
CA HIS A 22 -9.30 -3.74 -12.66
C HIS A 22 -8.18 -3.75 -11.63
N LEU A 23 -6.96 -4.15 -12.01
CA LEU A 23 -5.83 -4.15 -11.10
C LEU A 23 -5.34 -2.72 -10.90
N LYS A 24 -5.37 -2.23 -9.66
CA LYS A 24 -5.03 -0.84 -9.34
C LYS A 24 -3.57 -0.51 -9.65
N LYS A 25 -2.65 -1.41 -9.27
CA LYS A 25 -1.21 -1.23 -9.45
C LYS A 25 -0.49 -2.57 -9.26
N ALA A 26 0.50 -2.84 -10.09
CA ALA A 26 1.53 -3.86 -9.87
C ALA A 26 2.86 -3.34 -10.42
N GLU A 27 3.96 -3.74 -9.80
CA GLU A 27 5.31 -3.36 -10.17
C GLU A 27 6.16 -4.63 -10.33
N LEU A 28 7.03 -4.66 -11.33
CA LEU A 28 8.03 -5.70 -11.49
C LEU A 28 9.38 -5.15 -11.01
N ILE A 29 9.86 -5.64 -9.87
CA ILE A 29 11.12 -5.22 -9.26
C ILE A 29 12.05 -6.42 -9.24
N GLU A 30 13.19 -6.34 -9.95
CA GLU A 30 14.17 -7.43 -10.06
C GLU A 30 13.56 -8.79 -10.49
N GLY A 31 12.54 -8.72 -11.35
CA GLY A 31 11.83 -9.91 -11.83
C GLY A 31 10.81 -10.47 -10.84
N ILE A 32 10.57 -9.82 -9.70
CA ILE A 32 9.53 -10.20 -8.73
C ILE A 32 8.35 -9.23 -8.85
N VAL A 33 7.14 -9.79 -8.89
CA VAL A 33 5.90 -9.03 -8.92
C VAL A 33 5.53 -8.52 -7.53
N TYR A 34 5.47 -7.20 -7.39
CA TYR A 34 4.99 -6.50 -6.21
C TYR A 34 3.61 -5.90 -6.49
N MET A 35 2.68 -6.13 -5.59
CA MET A 35 1.32 -5.62 -5.66
C MET A 35 0.97 -5.00 -4.31
N PRO A 36 0.26 -3.86 -4.27
CA PRO A 36 -0.21 -3.32 -3.01
C PRO A 36 -1.07 -4.38 -2.32
N SER A 37 -0.66 -4.79 -1.11
CA SER A 37 -1.47 -5.69 -0.30
C SER A 37 -2.79 -4.99 0.03
N PRO A 38 -3.95 -5.66 -0.12
CA PRO A 38 -5.21 -5.08 0.31
C PRO A 38 -5.12 -4.66 1.78
N VAL A 39 -5.41 -3.38 2.06
CA VAL A 39 -5.48 -2.87 3.44
C VAL A 39 -6.62 -3.58 4.16
N ARG A 40 -6.28 -4.59 4.96
CA ARG A 40 -7.27 -5.39 5.69
C ARG A 40 -7.78 -4.57 6.87
N VAL A 41 -9.10 -4.42 6.99
CA VAL A 41 -9.74 -3.64 8.05
C VAL A 41 -9.23 -4.03 9.45
N LYS A 42 -9.31 -5.31 9.79
CA LYS A 42 -8.91 -5.80 11.12
C LYS A 42 -7.40 -5.78 11.37
N LYS A 43 -6.58 -6.09 10.35
CA LYS A 43 -5.13 -6.26 10.53
C LYS A 43 -4.32 -4.99 10.30
N HIS A 44 -4.88 -3.99 9.62
CA HIS A 44 -4.16 -2.75 9.29
C HIS A 44 -4.98 -1.50 9.63
N ALA A 45 -6.19 -1.36 9.09
CA ALA A 45 -6.94 -0.10 9.23
C ALA A 45 -7.30 0.23 10.69
N ILE A 46 -7.75 -0.75 11.48
CA ILE A 46 -8.08 -0.55 12.89
C ILE A 46 -6.84 -0.18 13.73
N PRO A 47 -5.71 -0.93 13.66
CA PRO A 47 -4.49 -0.51 14.33
C PRO A 47 -3.98 0.87 13.88
N HIS A 48 -4.03 1.16 12.58
CA HIS A 48 -3.61 2.45 12.02
C HIS A 48 -4.44 3.61 12.60
N ILE A 49 -5.78 3.50 12.59
CA ILE A 49 -6.63 4.59 13.08
C ILE A 49 -6.47 4.82 14.59
N HIS A 50 -6.23 3.79 15.39
CA HIS A 50 -5.95 3.97 16.82
C HIS A 50 -4.67 4.78 17.05
N LEU A 51 -3.59 4.46 16.33
CA LEU A 51 -2.33 5.18 16.44
C LEU A 51 -2.44 6.61 15.92
N ALA A 52 -3.08 6.80 14.77
CA ALA A 52 -3.33 8.12 14.20
C ALA A 52 -4.18 9.00 15.14
N THR A 53 -5.20 8.41 15.78
CA THR A 53 -6.05 9.13 16.76
C THR A 53 -5.23 9.54 17.99
N TRP A 54 -4.42 8.64 18.54
CA TRP A 54 -3.55 8.96 19.67
C TRP A 54 -2.58 10.11 19.35
N LEU A 55 -1.90 10.05 18.21
CA LEU A 55 -1.03 11.13 17.75
C LEU A 55 -1.81 12.43 17.50
N GLY A 56 -3.00 12.35 16.91
CA GLY A 56 -3.87 13.49 16.70
C GLY A 56 -4.26 14.19 18.01
N THR A 57 -4.59 13.42 19.06
CA THR A 57 -4.86 13.98 20.39
C THR A 57 -3.63 14.66 20.99
N TYR A 58 -2.45 14.06 20.84
CA TYR A 58 -1.21 14.67 21.33
C TYR A 58 -0.88 15.99 20.62
N VAL A 59 -1.04 16.05 19.30
CA VAL A 59 -0.83 17.28 18.52
C VAL A 59 -1.83 18.36 18.90
N ALA A 60 -3.09 18.01 19.12
CA ALA A 60 -4.12 18.97 19.54
C ALA A 60 -3.75 19.69 20.85
N GLU A 61 -3.09 18.98 21.78
CA GLU A 61 -2.71 19.50 23.10
C GLU A 61 -1.28 20.08 23.14
N THR A 62 -0.52 20.01 22.05
CA THR A 62 0.90 20.42 22.03
C THR A 62 1.19 21.44 20.92
N PRO A 63 1.03 22.75 21.18
CA PRO A 63 1.29 23.79 20.20
C PRO A 63 2.68 23.70 19.58
N GLY A 64 2.76 23.80 18.25
CA GLY A 64 4.01 23.74 17.49
C GLY A 64 4.41 22.34 17.01
N VAL A 65 3.69 21.28 17.42
CA VAL A 65 3.89 19.92 16.89
C VAL A 65 3.03 19.70 15.64
N GLN A 66 3.55 18.96 14.66
CA GLN A 66 2.85 18.61 13.43
C GLN A 66 2.68 17.09 13.33
N CYS A 67 1.56 16.66 12.71
CA CYS A 67 1.31 15.28 12.33
C CYS A 67 0.76 15.27 10.90
N ALA A 68 1.20 14.32 10.10
CA ALA A 68 0.73 14.07 8.75
C ALA A 68 0.56 12.55 8.55
N ASP A 69 -0.38 12.15 7.69
CA ASP A 69 -0.64 10.76 7.34
C ASP A 69 -0.68 10.61 5.82
N ASN A 70 0.01 9.60 5.30
CA ASN A 70 -0.01 9.20 3.88
C ASN A 70 0.24 10.32 2.85
N SER A 71 1.09 11.32 3.16
CA SER A 71 1.46 12.38 2.21
C SER A 71 2.67 11.98 1.34
N THR A 72 2.62 12.30 0.06
CA THR A 72 3.77 12.30 -0.88
C THR A 72 3.95 13.71 -1.41
#